data_AF-A0AB34AJJ3-F1
#
_entry.id   AF-A0AB34AJJ3-F1
#
_cell.length_a   1.000
_cell.length_b   1.000
_cell.length_c   1.000
_cell.angle_alpha   90.00
_cell.angle_beta   90.00
_cell.angle_gamma   90.00
#
_symmetry.space_group_name_H-M   'P 1'
#
loop_
_entity.id
_entity.type
_entity.pdbx_description
1 polymer ?
#
loop_
_entity_poly.entity_id
_entity_poly.type
_entity_poly.pdbx_seq_one_letter_code
_entity_poly.pdbx_strand_id
1 'polypeptide(L)'
;MKGLEQSWDIYVSEFIKRDTKIEEIKKYLNNTYKKELVQFSIVGSEIPYNRWRNRLANEWSELANIVYIKFYKNNREESRPIIVGVTKTGKMGSIDIDLNVDINIGRKNFEISGRKFLKDNDFDFDFSRIYAISCDSPLEAFLLERAIQNEFNLFPS
;
A
#
# COMPACT_ATOMS: atom_id res chain seq x y z
N MET A 1 -20.82 17.19 -9.54
CA MET A 1 -19.82 16.41 -10.31
C MET A 1 -18.56 17.22 -10.64
N LYS A 2 -18.63 18.46 -11.15
CA LYS A 2 -17.43 19.30 -11.42
C LYS A 2 -16.45 19.49 -10.22
N GLY A 3 -16.95 19.65 -9.00
CA GLY A 3 -16.08 19.82 -7.82
C GLY A 3 -15.32 18.55 -7.39
N LEU A 4 -15.78 17.37 -7.82
CA LEU A 4 -15.18 16.08 -7.46
C LEU A 4 -14.02 15.72 -8.40
N GLU A 5 -14.17 15.98 -9.71
CA GLU A 5 -13.09 15.89 -10.69
C GLU A 5 -11.92 16.80 -10.31
N GLN A 6 -12.22 18.03 -9.89
CA GLN A 6 -11.20 18.98 -9.44
C GLN A 6 -10.44 18.50 -8.20
N SER A 7 -11.10 17.76 -7.29
CA SER A 7 -10.45 17.17 -6.11
C SER A 7 -9.52 16.00 -6.48
N TRP A 8 -9.93 15.15 -7.42
CA TRP A 8 -9.11 14.05 -7.94
C TRP A 8 -7.84 14.56 -8.64
N ASP A 9 -7.98 15.55 -9.53
CA ASP A 9 -6.85 16.10 -10.29
C ASP A 9 -5.83 16.76 -9.37
N ILE A 10 -6.28 17.49 -8.35
CA ILE A 10 -5.40 18.09 -7.34
C ILE A 10 -4.64 16.98 -6.58
N TYR A 11 -5.37 15.99 -6.08
CA TYR A 11 -4.77 14.89 -5.30
C TYR A 11 -3.72 14.12 -6.10
N VAL A 12 -4.05 13.75 -7.36
CA VAL A 12 -3.12 13.06 -8.26
C VAL A 12 -1.92 13.95 -8.59
N SER A 13 -2.13 15.24 -8.85
CA SER A 13 -1.04 16.19 -9.09
C SER A 13 -0.08 16.25 -7.90
N GLU A 14 -0.59 16.32 -6.68
CA GLU A 14 0.21 16.32 -5.46
C GLU A 14 0.95 15.00 -5.26
N PHE A 15 0.30 13.85 -5.49
CA PHE A 15 0.92 12.53 -5.40
C PHE A 15 2.10 12.41 -6.39
N ILE A 16 1.88 12.76 -7.66
CA ILE A 16 2.92 12.70 -8.70
C ILE A 16 4.07 13.66 -8.35
N LYS A 17 3.78 14.90 -7.95
CA LYS A 17 4.80 15.89 -7.59
C LYS A 17 5.67 15.44 -6.42
N ARG A 18 5.10 14.69 -5.48
CA ARG A 18 5.82 14.26 -4.29
C ARG A 18 6.87 13.17 -4.59
N ASP A 19 6.65 12.33 -5.60
CA ASP A 19 7.57 11.27 -6.05
C ASP A 19 8.17 10.45 -4.88
N THR A 20 7.34 10.14 -3.89
CA THR A 20 7.76 9.53 -2.63
C THR A 20 8.56 8.25 -2.87
N LYS A 21 9.71 8.10 -2.20
CA LYS A 21 10.49 6.86 -2.15
C LYS A 21 10.29 6.15 -0.82
N ILE A 22 10.41 4.82 -0.81
CA ILE A 22 10.25 4.02 0.41
C ILE A 22 11.25 4.40 1.51
N GLU A 23 12.45 4.85 1.15
CA GLU A 23 13.46 5.28 2.12
C GLU A 23 13.02 6.53 2.90
N GLU A 24 12.20 7.39 2.30
CA GLU A 24 11.61 8.55 3.00
C GLU A 24 10.59 8.11 4.04
N ILE A 25 9.76 7.13 3.70
CA ILE A 25 8.79 6.54 4.63
C ILE A 25 9.52 5.81 5.77
N LYS A 26 10.55 5.02 5.47
CA LYS A 26 11.39 4.35 6.49
C LYS A 26 12.00 5.37 7.46
N LYS A 27 12.56 6.47 6.93
CA LYS A 27 13.15 7.54 7.74
C LYS A 27 12.10 8.21 8.63
N TYR A 28 10.92 8.53 8.09
CA TYR A 28 9.82 9.12 8.85
C TYR A 28 9.36 8.22 9.99
N LEU A 29 9.18 6.92 9.73
CA LEU A 29 8.74 5.95 10.73
C LEU A 29 9.76 5.75 11.85
N ASN A 30 11.03 5.62 11.51
CA ASN A 30 12.09 5.47 12.50
C ASN A 30 12.26 6.75 13.36
N ASN A 31 12.22 7.91 12.71
CA ASN A 31 12.42 9.18 13.41
C ASN A 31 11.25 9.51 14.34
N THR A 32 10.02 9.34 13.86
CA THR A 32 8.80 9.83 14.53
C THR A 32 8.16 8.78 15.43
N TYR A 33 8.13 7.52 15.01
CA TYR A 33 7.40 6.45 15.69
C TYR A 33 8.29 5.35 16.27
N LYS A 34 9.61 5.39 16.00
CA LYS A 34 10.55 4.32 16.37
C LYS A 34 10.10 2.95 15.85
N LYS A 35 9.51 2.93 14.66
CA LYS A 35 9.04 1.71 13.98
C LYS A 35 9.85 1.44 12.72
N GLU A 36 10.05 0.16 12.44
CA GLU A 36 10.72 -0.32 11.24
C GLU A 36 9.72 -0.99 10.28
N LEU A 37 9.98 -0.83 8.99
CA LEU A 37 9.24 -1.52 7.93
C LEU A 37 9.87 -2.89 7.66
N VAL A 38 9.09 -3.94 7.81
CA VAL A 38 9.45 -5.29 7.40
C VAL A 38 9.10 -5.46 5.92
N GLN A 39 10.07 -5.90 5.13
CA GLN A 39 9.85 -6.21 3.72
C GLN A 39 9.46 -7.68 3.56
N PHE A 40 8.44 -7.95 2.76
CA PHE A 40 8.16 -9.26 2.19
C PHE A 40 8.42 -9.25 0.69
N SER A 41 9.38 -10.07 0.25
CA SER A 41 9.77 -10.15 -1.16
C SER A 41 8.99 -11.25 -1.87
N ILE A 42 8.18 -10.89 -2.86
CA ILE A 42 7.48 -11.84 -3.74
C ILE A 42 8.40 -12.11 -4.93
N VAL A 43 9.47 -12.88 -4.69
CA VAL A 43 10.42 -13.26 -5.75
C VAL A 43 9.85 -14.44 -6.53
N GLY A 44 9.73 -14.27 -7.85
CA GLY A 44 9.31 -15.29 -8.81
C GLY A 44 8.09 -14.85 -9.59
N SER A 45 8.27 -14.54 -10.88
CA SER A 45 7.22 -14.17 -11.84
C SER A 45 6.13 -15.24 -12.05
N GLU A 46 6.23 -16.38 -11.36
CA GLU A 46 5.38 -17.56 -11.55
C GLU A 46 4.77 -18.09 -10.25
N ILE A 47 4.96 -17.44 -9.09
CA ILE A 47 4.34 -17.96 -7.85
C ILE A 47 2.82 -17.71 -7.93
N PRO A 48 1.97 -18.76 -8.03
CA PRO A 48 0.53 -18.58 -8.07
C PRO A 48 0.06 -17.82 -6.84
N TYR A 49 -0.96 -16.97 -6.98
CA TYR A 49 -1.51 -16.12 -5.91
C TYR A 49 -1.55 -16.79 -4.53
N ASN A 50 -2.11 -18.01 -4.49
CA ASN A 50 -2.27 -18.78 -3.27
C ASN A 50 -0.94 -19.14 -2.59
N ARG A 51 0.13 -19.38 -3.35
CA ARG A 51 1.44 -19.77 -2.80
C ARG A 51 2.12 -18.61 -2.08
N TRP A 52 2.21 -17.43 -2.69
CA TRP A 52 2.83 -16.29 -2.02
C TRP A 52 1.95 -15.77 -0.88
N ARG A 53 0.62 -15.81 -1.02
CA ARG A 53 -0.31 -15.43 0.04
C ARG A 53 -0.17 -16.32 1.27
N ASN A 54 -0.05 -17.65 1.08
CA ASN A 54 0.18 -18.58 2.18
C ASN A 54 1.54 -18.35 2.84
N ARG A 55 2.59 -18.09 2.04
CA ARG A 55 3.91 -17.77 2.58
C ARG A 55 3.88 -16.47 3.39
N LEU A 56 3.20 -15.44 2.90
CA LEU A 56 2.99 -14.18 3.61
C LEU A 56 2.27 -14.41 4.94
N ALA A 57 1.18 -15.20 4.93
CA ALA A 57 0.44 -15.53 6.14
C ALA A 57 1.28 -16.27 7.18
N ASN A 58 2.22 -17.11 6.74
CA ASN A 58 3.15 -17.83 7.61
C ASN A 58 4.27 -16.91 8.13
N GLU A 59 4.93 -16.15 7.26
CA GLU A 59 6.03 -15.25 7.65
C GLU A 59 5.54 -14.12 8.57
N TRP A 60 4.29 -13.68 8.41
CA TRP A 60 3.68 -12.63 9.23
C TRP A 60 2.65 -13.17 10.23
N SER A 61 2.71 -14.46 10.60
CA SER A 61 1.73 -15.08 11.51
C SER A 61 1.66 -14.41 12.88
N GLU A 62 2.81 -13.92 13.36
CA GLU A 62 2.95 -13.26 14.66
C GLU A 62 2.72 -11.75 14.61
N LEU A 63 2.57 -11.16 13.40
CA LEU A 63 2.27 -9.74 13.29
C LEU A 63 0.79 -9.49 13.61
N ALA A 64 0.53 -8.40 14.29
CA ALA A 64 -0.81 -7.94 14.63
C ALA A 64 -0.98 -6.47 14.22
N ASN A 65 -2.21 -6.11 13.87
CA ASN A 65 -2.63 -4.76 13.49
C ASN A 65 -1.65 -4.16 12.46
N ILE A 66 -1.59 -4.82 11.31
CA ILE A 66 -0.55 -4.57 10.32
C ILE A 66 -0.91 -3.36 9.47
N VAL A 67 -0.02 -2.37 9.40
CA VAL A 67 -0.07 -1.32 8.36
C VAL A 67 0.82 -1.78 7.21
N TYR A 68 0.30 -1.83 5.99
CA TYR A 68 1.05 -2.25 4.82
C TYR A 68 1.13 -1.16 3.75
N ILE A 69 2.15 -1.26 2.91
CA ILE A 69 2.39 -0.36 1.79
C ILE A 69 2.55 -1.19 0.51
N LYS A 70 1.72 -0.90 -0.50
CA LYS A 70 1.83 -1.46 -1.86
C LYS A 70 2.59 -0.51 -2.77
N PHE A 71 3.10 -1.07 -3.85
CA PHE A 71 3.96 -0.39 -4.80
C PHE A 71 3.41 -0.50 -6.21
N TYR A 72 3.82 0.43 -7.06
CA TYR A 72 3.60 0.40 -8.50
C TYR A 72 4.91 0.63 -9.23
N LYS A 73 4.93 0.28 -10.51
CA LYS A 73 6.02 0.65 -11.42
C LYS A 73 5.64 1.93 -12.16
N ASN A 74 6.47 2.95 -12.05
CA ASN A 74 6.30 4.17 -12.84
C ASN A 74 6.82 3.96 -14.29
N ASN A 75 6.68 4.99 -15.14
CA ASN A 75 7.19 5.02 -16.51
C ASN A 75 8.71 4.74 -16.66
N ARG A 76 9.48 4.78 -15.57
CA ARG A 76 10.92 4.49 -15.56
C ARG A 76 11.22 3.09 -15.03
N GLU A 77 10.20 2.23 -14.89
CA GLU A 77 10.27 0.91 -14.25
C GLU A 77 10.74 0.97 -12.77
N GLU A 78 10.64 2.14 -12.13
CA GLU A 78 11.02 2.29 -10.74
C GLU A 78 9.84 1.98 -9.83
N SER A 79 10.11 1.19 -8.79
CA SER A 79 9.14 0.88 -7.74
C SER A 79 8.86 2.11 -6.88
N ARG A 80 7.59 2.48 -6.74
CA ARG A 80 7.13 3.62 -5.94
C ARG A 80 5.98 3.22 -5.01
N PRO A 81 5.95 3.69 -3.76
CA PRO A 81 4.80 3.52 -2.88
C PRO A 81 3.54 4.16 -3.50
N ILE A 82 2.40 3.50 -3.36
CA ILE A 82 1.13 4.03 -3.87
C ILE A 82 0.00 3.93 -2.86
N ILE A 83 -0.17 2.77 -2.24
CA ILE A 83 -1.29 2.51 -1.34
C ILE A 83 -0.75 2.20 0.03
N VAL A 84 -1.34 2.84 1.05
CA VAL A 84 -1.21 2.43 2.45
C VAL A 84 -2.55 1.89 2.93
N GLY A 85 -2.52 0.81 3.69
CA GLY A 85 -3.72 0.19 4.23
C GLY A 85 -3.47 -0.54 5.53
N VAL A 86 -4.54 -0.88 6.24
CA VAL A 86 -4.49 -1.71 7.46
C VAL A 86 -4.98 -3.13 7.16
N THR A 87 -4.36 -4.12 7.79
CA THR A 87 -4.79 -5.52 7.78
C THR A 87 -4.49 -6.24 9.11
N LYS A 88 -4.94 -7.50 9.20
CA LYS A 88 -4.91 -8.44 10.32
C LYS A 88 -4.79 -7.85 11.73
N THR A 89 -5.92 -7.60 12.38
CA THR A 89 -6.02 -7.01 13.73
C THR A 89 -6.04 -8.05 14.86
N GLY A 90 -4.92 -8.77 15.07
CA GLY A 90 -4.73 -9.72 16.17
C GLY A 90 -4.34 -11.13 15.73
N LYS A 91 -3.98 -12.01 16.68
CA LYS A 91 -3.41 -13.36 16.41
C LYS A 91 -4.28 -14.21 15.47
N MET A 92 -5.61 -14.03 15.54
CA MET A 92 -6.60 -14.78 14.75
C MET A 92 -7.12 -14.06 13.49
N GLY A 93 -6.71 -12.81 13.22
CA GLY A 93 -7.20 -12.11 12.02
C GLY A 93 -6.70 -12.72 10.70
N SER A 94 -7.09 -12.16 9.56
CA SER A 94 -6.59 -12.57 8.24
C SER A 94 -5.78 -11.46 7.59
N ILE A 95 -4.73 -11.83 6.85
CA ILE A 95 -3.98 -10.92 5.99
C ILE A 95 -4.74 -10.83 4.66
N ASP A 96 -5.31 -9.66 4.40
CA ASP A 96 -6.06 -9.37 3.18
C ASP A 96 -5.37 -8.28 2.36
N ILE A 97 -4.26 -8.68 1.74
CA ILE A 97 -3.52 -7.84 0.80
C ILE A 97 -3.74 -8.40 -0.59
N ASP A 98 -4.61 -7.73 -1.35
CA ASP A 98 -4.89 -8.11 -2.73
C ASP A 98 -4.06 -7.29 -3.72
N LEU A 99 -3.12 -7.96 -4.38
CA LEU A 99 -2.32 -7.43 -5.48
C LEU A 99 -2.87 -7.87 -6.86
N ASN A 100 -3.65 -8.96 -6.91
CA ASN A 100 -4.06 -9.63 -8.15
C ASN A 100 -5.37 -9.08 -8.72
N VAL A 101 -5.85 -7.94 -8.24
CA VAL A 101 -7.00 -7.29 -8.85
C VAL A 101 -6.54 -6.66 -10.16
N ASP A 102 -6.94 -7.27 -11.27
CA ASP A 102 -6.88 -6.62 -12.57
C ASP A 102 -7.56 -5.25 -12.46
N ILE A 103 -6.79 -4.20 -12.75
CA ILE A 103 -7.21 -2.81 -12.72
C ILE A 103 -8.46 -2.54 -13.59
N ASN A 104 -8.77 -3.45 -14.51
CA ASN A 104 -9.92 -3.40 -15.42
C ASN A 104 -11.14 -4.20 -14.94
N ILE A 105 -11.03 -5.07 -13.92
CA ILE A 105 -12.18 -5.80 -13.38
C ILE A 105 -12.96 -4.89 -12.42
N GLY A 106 -13.99 -4.23 -12.97
CA GLY A 106 -14.74 -3.13 -12.37
C GLY A 106 -15.64 -3.49 -11.18
N ARG A 107 -15.06 -3.65 -9.98
CA ARG A 107 -15.88 -3.88 -8.76
C ARG A 107 -15.58 -3.04 -7.52
N LYS A 108 -14.72 -2.02 -7.57
CA LYS A 108 -14.58 -1.10 -6.41
C LYS A 108 -14.57 0.36 -6.86
N ASN A 109 -15.75 0.99 -6.78
CA ASN A 109 -15.95 2.44 -6.91
C ASN A 109 -15.37 3.14 -5.67
N PHE A 110 -14.08 3.45 -5.69
CA PHE A 110 -13.52 4.47 -4.81
C PHE A 110 -13.00 5.60 -5.68
N GLU A 111 -13.67 6.75 -5.61
CA GLU A 111 -13.41 7.96 -6.38
C GLU A 111 -11.96 8.44 -6.23
N ILE A 112 -11.35 8.20 -5.06
CA ILE A 112 -9.92 8.38 -4.79
C ILE A 112 -9.35 7.01 -4.40
N SER A 113 -8.72 6.32 -5.35
CA SER A 113 -8.03 5.07 -5.07
C SER A 113 -6.78 4.91 -5.91
N GLY A 114 -5.76 4.26 -5.34
CA GLY A 114 -4.54 3.95 -6.08
C GLY A 114 -4.82 3.13 -7.33
N ARG A 115 -5.86 2.29 -7.32
CA ARG A 115 -6.27 1.52 -8.51
C ARG A 115 -6.76 2.41 -9.65
N LYS A 116 -7.56 3.43 -9.35
CA LYS A 116 -7.98 4.41 -10.36
C LYS A 116 -6.78 5.15 -10.91
N PHE A 117 -5.84 5.56 -10.05
CA PHE A 117 -4.60 6.20 -10.48
C PHE A 117 -3.80 5.31 -11.43
N LEU A 118 -3.61 4.04 -11.09
CA LEU A 118 -2.91 3.08 -11.95
C LEU A 118 -3.58 2.95 -13.31
N LYS A 119 -4.91 2.79 -13.33
CA LYS A 119 -5.68 2.68 -14.57
C LYS A 119 -5.59 3.94 -15.43
N ASP A 120 -5.76 5.12 -14.84
CA ASP A 120 -5.74 6.39 -15.56
C ASP A 120 -4.36 6.71 -16.16
N ASN A 121 -3.29 6.10 -15.62
CA ASN A 121 -1.89 6.34 -16.03
C ASN A 121 -1.23 5.13 -16.72
N ASP A 122 -1.98 4.07 -17.01
CA ASP A 122 -1.47 2.83 -17.61
C ASP A 122 -0.28 2.22 -16.84
N PHE A 123 -0.42 2.15 -15.51
CA PHE A 123 0.58 1.57 -14.62
C PHE A 123 0.11 0.25 -14.01
N ASP A 124 1.08 -0.60 -13.69
CA ASP A 124 0.86 -1.86 -12.97
C ASP A 124 1.35 -1.79 -11.53
N PHE A 125 0.76 -2.63 -10.68
CA PHE A 125 1.33 -2.93 -9.37
C PHE A 125 2.75 -3.51 -9.51
N ASP A 126 3.65 -3.10 -8.63
CA ASP A 126 4.91 -3.81 -8.44
C ASP A 126 4.65 -5.01 -7.53
N PHE A 127 4.49 -6.17 -8.16
CA PHE A 127 4.26 -7.42 -7.48
C PHE A 127 5.49 -7.97 -6.77
N SER A 128 6.68 -7.36 -6.87
CA SER A 128 7.92 -7.94 -6.33
C SER A 128 8.04 -7.83 -4.82
N ARG A 129 7.29 -6.94 -4.16
CA ARG A 129 7.44 -6.67 -2.73
C ARG A 129 6.22 -6.02 -2.10
N ILE A 130 6.05 -6.25 -0.80
CA ILE A 130 5.14 -5.52 0.08
C ILE A 130 5.96 -5.12 1.31
N TYR A 131 5.71 -3.94 1.87
CA TYR A 131 6.25 -3.57 3.18
C TYR A 131 5.15 -3.49 4.21
N ALA A 132 5.47 -3.81 5.47
CA ALA A 132 4.51 -3.81 6.55
C ALA A 132 5.13 -3.42 7.90
N ILE A 133 4.27 -3.01 8.81
CA ILE A 133 4.59 -2.60 10.18
C ILE A 133 3.54 -3.23 11.09
N SER A 134 3.99 -3.87 12.18
CA SER A 134 3.09 -4.35 13.23
C SER A 134 2.76 -3.24 14.23
N CYS A 135 1.53 -3.23 14.72
CA CYS A 135 1.08 -2.30 15.75
C CYS A 135 0.50 -3.06 16.95
N ASP A 136 0.57 -2.45 18.12
CA ASP A 136 0.13 -3.01 19.39
C ASP A 136 -1.40 -3.02 19.49
N SER A 137 -2.07 -2.11 18.78
CA SER A 137 -3.53 -2.02 18.77
C SER A 137 -4.11 -1.68 17.39
N PRO A 138 -5.39 -2.01 17.13
CA PRO A 138 -6.09 -1.56 15.93
C PRO A 138 -6.13 -0.04 15.80
N LEU A 139 -6.27 0.68 16.92
CA LEU A 139 -6.27 2.14 16.93
C LEU A 139 -4.92 2.72 16.50
N GLU A 140 -3.82 2.13 16.98
CA GLU A 140 -2.48 2.55 16.55
C GLU A 140 -2.28 2.31 15.05
N ALA A 141 -2.69 1.16 14.52
CA ALA A 141 -2.60 0.87 13.09
C ALA A 141 -3.39 1.87 12.24
N PHE A 142 -4.61 2.21 12.67
CA PHE A 142 -5.44 3.23 12.01
C PHE A 142 -4.78 4.62 12.04
N LEU A 143 -4.27 5.06 13.19
CA LEU A 143 -3.61 6.36 13.31
C LEU A 143 -2.32 6.41 12.48
N LEU A 144 -1.56 5.31 12.44
CA LEU A 144 -0.33 5.22 11.67
C LEU A 144 -0.59 5.19 10.16
N GLU A 145 -1.61 4.46 9.70
CA GLU A 145 -2.09 4.52 8.31
C GLU A 145 -2.39 5.96 7.91
N ARG A 146 -3.20 6.67 8.70
CA ARG A 146 -3.56 8.08 8.43
C ARG A 146 -2.36 9.01 8.43
N ALA A 147 -1.42 8.81 9.34
CA ALA A 147 -0.20 9.60 9.40
C ALA A 147 0.65 9.41 8.13
N ILE A 148 0.89 8.17 7.70
CA ILE A 148 1.62 7.85 6.47
C ILE A 148 0.86 8.39 5.24
N GLN A 149 -0.46 8.20 5.21
CA GLN A 149 -1.31 8.64 4.12
C GLN A 149 -1.20 10.15 3.91
N ASN A 150 -1.37 10.93 4.98
CA ASN A 150 -1.34 12.38 4.92
C ASN A 150 0.08 12.92 4.69
N GLU A 151 1.08 12.32 5.34
CA GLU A 151 2.47 12.74 5.17
C GLU A 151 2.90 12.54 3.72
N PHE A 152 2.64 11.38 3.11
CA PHE A 152 3.21 11.05 1.79
C PHE A 152 2.23 11.16 0.63
N ASN A 153 1.01 11.64 0.89
CA ASN A 153 -0.10 11.71 -0.05
C ASN A 153 -0.41 10.35 -0.73
N LEU A 154 -0.23 9.24 -0.01
CA LEU A 154 -0.52 7.90 -0.54
C LEU A 154 -2.02 7.65 -0.58
N PHE A 155 -2.46 6.82 -1.54
CA PHE A 155 -3.85 6.42 -1.63
C PHE A 155 -4.25 5.46 -0.49
N PRO A 156 -5.49 5.54 0.01
CA PRO A 156 -6.01 4.53 0.93
C PRO A 156 -6.25 3.21 0.20
N SER A 157 -6.23 2.09 0.94
CA SER A 157 -6.50 0.75 0.36
C SER A 157 -7.97 0.38 0.25
#